data_AF-A0A7Y6ZQJ9-F1
#
_entry.id   AF-A0A7Y6ZQJ9-F1
#
_cell.length_a   1.000
_cell.length_b   1.000
_cell.length_c   1.000
_cell.angle_alpha   90.00
_cell.angle_beta   90.00
_cell.angle_gamma   90.00
#
_symmetry.space_group_name_H-M   'P 1'
#
loop_
_entity.id
_entity.type
_entity.pdbx_description
1 polymer ?
#
loop_
_entity_poly.entity_id
_entity_poly.type
_entity_poly.pdbx_seq_one_letter_code
_entity_poly.pdbx_strand_id
1 'polypeptide(L)' 'DRQFRKYSVKAIAHEVGFNTAESFSKAFFKFAGIKPSYFIKELNKK' A
#
# COMPACT_ATOMS: atom_id res chain seq x y z
N ASP A 1 21.85 2.70 -8.42
CA ASP A 1 20.93 3.70 -7.86
C ASP A 1 19.67 2.98 -7.39
N ARG A 2 19.55 2.76 -6.08
CA ARG A 2 18.41 2.03 -5.48
C ARG A 2 17.25 3.01 -5.37
N GLN A 3 16.76 3.44 -6.54
CA GLN A 3 15.51 4.17 -6.69
C GLN A 3 14.47 3.41 -5.91
N PHE A 4 14.14 4.01 -4.79
CA PHE A 4 13.36 3.41 -3.74
C PHE A 4 12.08 2.87 -4.36
N ARG A 5 12.00 1.55 -4.51
CA ARG A 5 10.75 0.80 -4.46
C ARG A 5 10.15 0.95 -3.06
N LYS A 6 10.00 2.20 -2.59
CA LYS A 6 9.16 2.57 -1.47
C LYS A 6 7.74 2.41 -2.00
N TYR A 7 7.32 1.15 -2.10
CA TYR A 7 5.94 0.74 -2.07
C TYR A 7 5.40 1.19 -0.72
N SER A 8 5.21 2.50 -0.55
CA SER A 8 4.53 3.07 0.60
C SER A 8 3.05 3.00 0.28
N VAL A 9 2.22 2.71 1.28
CA VAL A 9 0.76 2.61 1.12
C VAL A 9 0.21 3.84 0.40
N LYS A 10 0.78 5.01 0.66
CA LYS A 10 0.45 6.28 0.01
C LYS A 10 0.77 6.32 -1.49
N ALA A 11 1.91 5.77 -1.91
CA ALA A 11 2.30 5.75 -3.32
C ALA A 11 1.38 4.81 -4.12
N ILE A 12 1.15 3.61 -3.59
CA ILE A 12 0.25 2.62 -4.19
C ILE A 12 -1.18 3.17 -4.25
N ALA A 13 -1.65 3.78 -3.15
CA ALA A 13 -2.95 4.44 -3.10
C ALA A 13 -3.08 5.48 -4.23
N HIS A 14 -2.08 6.32 -4.42
CA HIS A 14 -2.11 7.33 -5.47
C HIS A 14 -2.08 6.72 -6.87
N GLU A 15 -1.28 5.68 -7.10
CA GLU A 15 -1.22 4.98 -8.39
C GLU A 15 -2.54 4.29 -8.76
N VAL A 16 -3.27 3.75 -7.77
CA VAL A 16 -4.56 3.10 -8.00
C VAL A 16 -5.75 4.07 -7.98
N GLY A 17 -5.50 5.39 -7.97
CA GLY A 17 -6.53 6.43 -8.05
C GLY A 17 -7.16 6.85 -6.72
N PHE A 18 -6.56 6.49 -5.59
CA PHE A 18 -6.96 6.97 -4.27
C PHE A 18 -6.17 8.21 -3.86
N ASN A 19 -6.90 9.25 -3.47
CA ASN A 19 -6.30 10.50 -3.00
C ASN A 19 -5.57 10.36 -1.65
N THR A 20 -5.98 9.39 -0.80
CA THR A 20 -5.40 9.20 0.54
C THR A 20 -5.12 7.73 0.85
N ALA A 21 -4.05 7.50 1.61
CA ALA A 21 -3.64 6.17 2.08
C ALA A 21 -4.69 5.54 3.02
N GLU A 22 -5.46 6.36 3.73
CA GLU A 22 -6.50 5.89 4.67
C GLU A 22 -7.72 5.33 3.94
N SER A 23 -8.19 6.03 2.89
CA SER A 23 -9.28 5.53 2.03
C SER A 23 -8.86 4.26 1.32
N PHE A 24 -7.62 4.21 0.82
CA PHE A 24 -7.03 2.98 0.29
C PHE A 24 -6.97 1.88 1.35
N SER A 25 -6.53 2.17 2.57
CA SER A 25 -6.43 1.18 3.66
C SER A 25 -7.78 0.56 4.00
N LYS A 26 -8.85 1.36 4.08
CA LYS A 26 -10.22 0.86 4.29
C LYS A 26 -10.71 0.00 3.14
N ALA A 27 -10.53 0.46 1.90
CA ALA A 27 -10.95 -0.28 0.70
C ALA A 27 -10.15 -1.59 0.55
N PHE A 28 -8.84 -1.51 0.71
CA PHE A 28 -7.91 -2.64 0.66
C PHE A 28 -8.22 -3.64 1.77
N PHE A 29 -8.46 -3.20 3.00
CA PHE A 29 -8.85 -4.09 4.10
C PHE A 29 -10.20 -4.77 3.83
N LYS A 30 -11.17 -4.07 3.24
CA LYS A 30 -12.47 -4.64 2.85
C LYS A 30 -12.34 -5.66 1.71
N PHE A 31 -11.39 -5.47 0.80
CA PHE A 31 -11.22 -6.31 -0.40
C PHE A 31 -10.27 -7.49 -0.18
N ALA A 32 -9.11 -7.23 0.42
CA ALA A 32 -8.06 -8.20 0.69
C ALA A 32 -8.18 -8.86 2.08
N GLY A 33 -8.97 -8.29 3.00
CA GLY A 33 -9.10 -8.80 4.37
C GLY A 33 -7.87 -8.58 5.26
N ILE A 34 -6.79 -8.00 4.71
CA ILE A 34 -5.50 -7.80 5.38
C ILE A 34 -5.14 -6.32 5.42
N LYS A 35 -4.45 -5.89 6.48
CA LYS A 35 -4.03 -4.48 6.61
C LYS A 35 -2.94 -4.17 5.60
N PRO A 36 -2.97 -3.00 4.94
CA PRO A 36 -1.95 -2.62 3.98
C PRO A 36 -0.56 -2.52 4.63
N SER A 37 -0.45 -2.15 5.91
CA SER A 37 0.84 -2.19 6.62
C SER A 37 1.47 -3.59 6.69
N TYR A 38 0.65 -4.65 6.77
CA TYR A 38 1.13 -6.03 6.75
C TYR A 38 1.61 -6.40 5.35
N PHE A 39 0.82 -6.05 4.33
CA PHE A 39 1.15 -6.27 2.93
C PHE A 39 2.46 -5.59 2.50
N ILE A 40 2.68 -4.34 2.92
CA ILE A 40 3.91 -3.59 2.63
C ILE A 40 5.12 -4.25 3.31
N LYS A 41 4.93 -4.76 4.53
CA LYS A 41 5.97 -5.45 5.29
C LYS A 41 6.36 -6.77 4.62
N GLU A 42 5.39 -7.49 4.05
CA GLU A 42 5.66 -8.68 3.23
C GLU A 42 6.34 -8.34 1.91
N LEU A 43 5.90 -7.29 1.21
CA LEU A 43 6.52 -6.81 -0.03
C LEU A 43 7.97 -6.34 0.16
N ASN A 44 8.31 -5.76 1.31
CA ASN A 44 9.69 -5.36 1.63
C ASN A 44 10.58 -6.53 2.07
N LYS A 45 9.99 -7.67 2.43
CA LYS A 45 10.72 -8.84 2.94
C LYS A 45 11.23 -9.75 1.82
N LYS A 46 10.95 -9.42 0.56
CA LYS A 46 11.25 -10.22 -0.63
C LYS A 46 12.09 -9.42 -1.62
#